data_AF-A0A8H6HLQ1-F1
#
_entry.id   AF-A0A8H6HLQ1-F1
#
_cell.length_a   1.000
_cell.length_b   1.000
_cell.length_c   1.000
_cell.angle_alpha   90.00
_cell.angle_beta   90.00
_cell.angle_gamma   90.00
#
_symmetry.space_group_name_H-M   'P 1'
#
loop_
_entity.id
_entity.type
_entity.pdbx_description
1 polymer ?
#
loop_
_entity_poly.entity_id
_entity_poly.type
_entity_poly.pdbx_seq_one_letter_code
_entity_poly.pdbx_strand_id
1 'polypeptide(L)'
;MPAAADHSRHQRLLTPVFSVTHLREIVPVFFGVGHKAQSKSKRSDVCFPVYQVDLAEWMTRTALELIGQSGFAFSFNSLEPDGPQHPYGPTVKQLLASINDGLILSFRILVVPWVENIGTPAFQRKVINALPWPMLHAIRDMVDMMWDTSKGIIEETERALESGDNLSNRIAGGKDMMSILGEQWALIRYLKRYTQYR
;
A
#
# COMPACT_ATOMS: atom_id res chain seq x y z
N MET A 1 28.01 8.24 -3.21
CA MET A 1 27.33 6.95 -3.00
C MET A 1 26.47 6.94 -1.72
N PRO A 2 25.40 7.75 -1.64
CA PRO A 2 24.42 7.67 -0.53
C PRO A 2 23.40 6.53 -0.69
N ALA A 3 23.03 6.17 -1.93
CA ALA A 3 21.97 5.19 -2.21
C ALA A 3 22.20 3.78 -1.64
N ALA A 4 23.46 3.30 -1.59
CA ALA A 4 23.79 1.98 -1.05
C ALA A 4 23.64 1.92 0.49
N ALA A 5 23.97 3.02 1.18
CA ALA A 5 23.80 3.11 2.63
C ALA A 5 22.31 3.18 3.02
N ASP A 6 21.51 3.92 2.26
CA ASP A 6 20.06 4.00 2.46
C ASP A 6 19.39 2.65 2.19
N HIS A 7 19.79 1.95 1.12
CA HIS A 7 19.29 0.61 0.83
C HIS A 7 19.59 -0.36 1.98
N SER A 8 20.84 -0.37 2.46
CA SER A 8 21.24 -1.22 3.59
C SER A 8 20.45 -0.90 4.87
N ARG A 9 20.17 0.38 5.11
CA ARG A 9 19.37 0.83 6.26
C ARG A 9 17.91 0.37 6.16
N HIS A 10 17.27 0.54 5.01
CA HIS A 10 15.89 0.08 4.80
C HIS A 10 15.77 -1.44 4.92
N GLN A 11 16.72 -2.20 4.36
CA GLN A 11 16.75 -3.65 4.52
C GLN A 11 16.84 -4.05 5.99
N ARG A 12 17.72 -3.42 6.78
CA ARG A 12 17.84 -3.74 8.21
C ARG A 12 16.54 -3.51 8.98
N LEU A 13 15.80 -2.45 8.64
CA LEU A 13 14.51 -2.15 9.27
C LEU A 13 13.41 -3.15 8.86
N LEU A 14 13.39 -3.59 7.60
CA LEU A 14 12.35 -4.48 7.09
C LEU A 14 12.63 -5.97 7.35
N THR A 15 13.89 -6.39 7.47
CA THR A 15 14.26 -7.82 7.63
C THR A 15 13.48 -8.56 8.73
N PRO A 16 13.27 -8.00 9.94
CA PRO A 16 12.54 -8.69 11.00
C PRO A 16 11.09 -9.03 10.64
N VAL A 17 10.45 -8.15 9.86
CA VAL A 17 9.09 -8.30 9.34
C VAL A 17 8.98 -9.51 8.39
N PHE A 18 10.07 -9.92 7.76
CA PHE A 18 10.08 -11.09 6.86
C PHE A 18 10.78 -12.31 7.48
N SER A 19 10.96 -12.32 8.81
CA SER A 19 11.53 -13.47 9.50
C SER A 19 10.60 -14.69 9.44
N VAL A 20 11.16 -15.90 9.37
CA VAL A 20 10.37 -17.15 9.33
C VAL A 20 9.44 -17.27 10.54
N THR A 21 9.89 -16.81 11.71
CA THR A 21 9.08 -16.79 12.93
C THR A 21 7.84 -15.94 12.74
N HIS A 22 7.99 -14.71 12.22
CA HIS A 22 6.86 -13.83 12.01
C HIS A 22 5.94 -14.30 10.88
N LEU A 23 6.51 -14.78 9.77
CA LEU A 23 5.72 -15.28 8.65
C LEU A 23 4.77 -16.41 9.08
N ARG A 24 5.19 -17.29 10.00
CA ARG A 24 4.32 -18.34 10.56
C ARG A 24 3.12 -17.77 11.32
N GLU A 25 3.25 -16.59 11.92
CA GLU A 25 2.16 -15.94 12.64
C GLU A 25 1.11 -15.33 11.72
N ILE A 26 1.51 -14.92 10.51
CA ILE A 26 0.63 -14.36 9.48
C ILE A 26 -0.14 -15.46 8.71
N VAL A 27 0.39 -16.69 8.65
CA VAL A 27 -0.21 -17.81 7.90
C VAL A 27 -1.74 -17.94 8.09
N PRO A 28 -2.32 -17.85 9.30
CA PRO A 28 -3.77 -17.93 9.49
C PRO A 28 -4.55 -16.85 8.72
N VAL A 29 -4.01 -15.62 8.60
CA VAL A 29 -4.60 -14.53 7.81
C VAL A 29 -4.64 -14.94 6.33
N PHE A 30 -3.56 -15.53 5.83
CA PHE A 30 -3.49 -15.99 4.43
C PHE A 30 -4.51 -17.10 4.14
N PHE A 31 -4.67 -18.05 5.05
CA PHE A 31 -5.71 -19.07 4.94
C PHE A 31 -7.11 -18.46 4.98
N GLY A 32 -7.36 -17.48 5.86
CA GLY A 32 -8.63 -16.77 5.95
C GLY A 32 -9.00 -16.08 4.63
N VAL A 33 -8.08 -15.30 4.08
CA VAL A 33 -8.27 -14.62 2.78
C VAL A 33 -8.41 -15.62 1.64
N GLY A 34 -7.60 -16.69 1.60
CA GLY A 34 -7.67 -17.73 0.57
C GLY A 34 -9.00 -18.48 0.56
N HIS A 35 -9.52 -18.86 1.73
CA HIS A 35 -10.85 -19.47 1.85
C HIS A 35 -11.97 -18.50 1.47
N LYS A 36 -11.83 -17.20 1.82
CA LYS A 36 -12.77 -16.17 1.41
C LYS A 36 -12.80 -16.01 -0.12
N ALA A 37 -11.63 -15.92 -0.76
CA ALA A 37 -11.52 -15.86 -2.21
C ALA A 37 -12.12 -17.10 -2.89
N GLN A 38 -11.82 -18.31 -2.38
CA GLN A 38 -12.35 -19.56 -2.94
C GLN A 38 -13.89 -19.65 -2.81
N SER A 39 -14.42 -19.30 -1.63
CA SER A 39 -15.86 -19.38 -1.37
C SER A 39 -16.65 -18.34 -2.17
N LYS A 40 -16.15 -17.10 -2.25
CA LYS A 40 -16.80 -16.00 -2.95
C LYS A 40 -16.60 -16.05 -4.47
N SER A 41 -15.52 -16.66 -4.94
CA SER A 41 -15.31 -16.87 -6.38
C SER A 41 -16.37 -17.80 -6.97
N LYS A 42 -16.92 -18.74 -6.20
CA LYS A 42 -18.02 -19.60 -6.65
C LYS A 42 -19.34 -18.82 -6.57
N ARG A 43 -19.90 -18.39 -7.71
CA ARG A 43 -21.29 -17.89 -7.74
C ARG A 43 -22.26 -19.06 -7.54
N SER A 44 -23.12 -18.96 -6.54
CA SER A 44 -24.19 -19.94 -6.24
C SER A 44 -25.35 -19.90 -7.24
N ASP A 45 -25.46 -18.84 -8.03
CA ASP A 45 -26.70 -18.49 -8.75
C ASP A 45 -26.68 -18.85 -10.24
N VAL A 46 -25.81 -19.78 -10.66
CA VAL A 46 -25.73 -20.16 -12.07
C VAL A 46 -26.59 -21.40 -12.32
N CYS A 47 -27.76 -21.19 -12.93
CA CYS A 47 -28.64 -22.25 -13.44
C CYS A 47 -28.03 -23.04 -14.63
N PHE A 48 -26.79 -22.71 -15.02
CA PHE A 48 -26.08 -23.29 -16.17
C PHE A 48 -24.81 -24.04 -15.72
N PRO A 49 -24.42 -25.11 -16.42
CA PRO A 49 -23.33 -26.01 -16.01
C PRO A 49 -21.92 -25.43 -16.17
N VAL A 50 -21.76 -24.24 -16.76
CA VAL A 50 -20.44 -23.65 -17.05
C VAL A 50 -20.38 -22.22 -16.52
N TYR A 51 -19.47 -21.99 -15.57
CA TYR A 51 -19.21 -20.69 -14.97
C TYR A 51 -17.80 -20.23 -15.36
N GLN A 52 -17.71 -19.05 -15.98
CA GLN A 52 -16.45 -18.43 -16.36
C GLN A 52 -16.03 -17.41 -15.29
N VAL A 53 -14.79 -17.53 -14.81
CA VAL A 53 -14.19 -16.64 -13.81
C VAL A 53 -12.98 -15.96 -14.45
N ASP A 54 -12.92 -14.63 -14.36
CA ASP A 54 -11.67 -13.91 -14.61
C ASP A 54 -10.70 -14.14 -13.44
N LEU A 55 -9.84 -15.14 -13.59
CA LEU A 55 -8.83 -15.47 -12.57
C LEU A 55 -7.85 -14.32 -12.34
N ALA A 56 -7.52 -13.52 -13.35
CA ALA A 56 -6.56 -12.43 -13.20
C ALA A 56 -7.12 -11.33 -12.30
N GLU A 57 -8.41 -10.99 -12.46
CA GLU A 57 -9.10 -10.06 -11.58
C GLU A 57 -9.15 -10.60 -10.14
N TRP A 58 -9.61 -11.84 -9.95
CA TRP A 58 -9.72 -12.44 -8.62
C TRP A 58 -8.38 -12.57 -7.91
N MET A 59 -7.32 -12.96 -8.63
CA MET A 59 -5.98 -13.06 -8.06
C MET A 59 -5.40 -11.69 -7.71
N THR A 60 -5.67 -10.64 -8.51
CA THR A 60 -5.27 -9.27 -8.15
C THR A 60 -5.95 -8.84 -6.84
N ARG A 61 -7.28 -9.00 -6.73
CA ARG A 61 -8.04 -8.64 -5.54
C ARG A 61 -7.55 -9.43 -4.32
N THR A 62 -7.32 -10.73 -4.49
CA THR A 62 -6.82 -11.62 -3.43
C THR A 62 -5.42 -11.22 -2.97
N ALA A 63 -4.49 -10.92 -3.88
CA ALA A 63 -3.15 -10.48 -3.54
C ALA A 63 -3.15 -9.15 -2.77
N LEU A 64 -3.98 -8.19 -3.20
CA LEU A 64 -4.12 -6.91 -2.49
C LEU A 64 -4.69 -7.11 -1.09
N GLU A 65 -5.65 -8.02 -0.91
CA GLU A 65 -6.23 -8.34 0.39
C GLU A 65 -5.24 -9.08 1.31
N LEU A 66 -4.45 -10.01 0.77
CA LEU A 66 -3.39 -10.67 1.51
C LEU A 66 -2.38 -9.66 2.07
N ILE A 67 -1.89 -8.75 1.23
CA ILE A 67 -0.93 -7.71 1.62
C ILE A 67 -1.59 -6.68 2.55
N GLY A 68 -2.84 -6.30 2.29
CA GLY A 68 -3.59 -5.38 3.14
C GLY A 68 -3.71 -5.89 4.57
N GLN A 69 -4.23 -7.11 4.73
CA GLN A 69 -4.51 -7.66 6.04
C GLN A 69 -3.23 -8.05 6.80
N SER A 70 -2.25 -8.66 6.13
CA SER A 70 -1.00 -9.06 6.79
C SER A 70 0.02 -7.94 6.95
N GLY A 71 0.03 -7.00 6.01
CA GLY A 71 0.96 -5.88 6.00
C GLY A 71 0.49 -4.76 6.89
N PHE A 72 -0.73 -4.32 6.66
CA PHE A 72 -1.22 -3.04 7.15
C PHE A 72 -2.37 -3.17 8.14
N ALA A 73 -2.80 -4.40 8.44
CA ALA A 73 -4.06 -4.69 9.13
C ALA A 73 -5.24 -3.91 8.54
N PHE A 74 -5.26 -3.78 7.21
CA PHE A 74 -6.24 -3.02 6.44
C PHE A 74 -6.92 -3.91 5.39
N SER A 75 -8.24 -3.82 5.24
CA SER A 75 -8.97 -4.55 4.22
C SER A 75 -9.24 -3.63 3.03
N PHE A 76 -8.64 -3.93 1.89
CA PHE A 76 -8.87 -3.17 0.65
C PHE A 76 -10.12 -3.66 -0.08
N ASN A 77 -10.57 -4.89 0.16
CA ASN A 77 -11.73 -5.42 -0.54
C ASN A 77 -12.42 -6.50 0.31
N SER A 78 -13.75 -6.49 0.34
CA SER A 78 -14.53 -7.56 0.98
C SER A 78 -14.38 -8.92 0.27
N LEU A 79 -13.79 -8.94 -0.94
CA LEU A 79 -13.72 -10.08 -1.87
C LEU A 79 -15.10 -10.58 -2.29
N GLU A 80 -16.09 -9.69 -2.30
CA GLU A 80 -17.44 -10.03 -2.77
C GLU A 80 -17.54 -9.88 -4.29
N PRO A 81 -18.32 -10.76 -4.96
CA PRO A 81 -18.48 -10.70 -6.41
C PRO A 81 -18.91 -9.32 -6.91
N ASP A 82 -19.86 -8.70 -6.20
CA ASP A 82 -20.49 -7.42 -6.55
C ASP A 82 -20.24 -6.33 -5.50
N GLY A 83 -19.26 -6.54 -4.60
CA GLY A 83 -18.90 -5.57 -3.57
C GLY A 83 -18.14 -4.37 -4.15
N PRO A 84 -18.27 -3.17 -3.57
CA PRO A 84 -17.49 -2.02 -4.00
C PRO A 84 -15.99 -2.30 -3.77
N GLN A 85 -15.20 -2.26 -4.84
CA GLN A 85 -13.74 -2.35 -4.72
C GLN A 85 -13.18 -1.05 -4.17
N HIS A 86 -12.21 -1.11 -3.25
CA HIS A 86 -11.48 0.09 -2.86
C HIS A 86 -10.74 0.68 -4.08
N PRO A 87 -10.83 2.00 -4.32
CA PRO A 87 -10.35 2.63 -5.56
C PRO A 87 -8.82 2.52 -5.74
N TYR A 88 -8.07 2.26 -4.66
CA TYR A 88 -6.61 2.10 -4.67
C TYR A 88 -6.11 1.09 -5.71
N GLY A 89 -6.69 -0.11 -5.80
CA GLY A 89 -6.25 -1.15 -6.73
C GLY A 89 -6.36 -0.73 -8.20
N PRO A 90 -7.56 -0.31 -8.66
CA PRO A 90 -7.74 0.26 -10.00
C PRO A 90 -6.84 1.46 -10.28
N THR A 91 -6.66 2.37 -9.32
CA THR A 91 -5.82 3.55 -9.49
C THR A 91 -4.34 3.21 -9.66
N VAL A 92 -3.80 2.23 -8.93
CA VAL A 92 -2.41 1.79 -9.13
C VAL A 92 -2.23 1.25 -10.56
N LYS A 93 -3.17 0.44 -11.06
CA LYS A 93 -3.14 -0.07 -12.44
C LYS A 93 -3.18 1.07 -13.45
N GLN A 94 -4.08 2.03 -13.25
CA GLN A 94 -4.24 3.18 -14.12
C GLN A 94 -3.01 4.09 -14.09
N LEU A 95 -2.42 4.33 -12.92
CA LEU A 95 -1.23 5.14 -12.77
C LEU A 95 -0.05 4.55 -13.54
N LEU A 96 0.15 3.22 -13.45
CA LEU A 96 1.19 2.53 -14.20
C LEU A 96 0.99 2.66 -15.72
N ALA A 97 -0.26 2.59 -16.19
CA ALA A 97 -0.57 2.82 -17.60
C ALA A 97 -0.31 4.29 -17.99
N SER A 98 -0.80 5.25 -17.21
CA SER A 98 -0.68 6.70 -17.47
C SER A 98 0.76 7.20 -17.46
N ILE A 99 1.61 6.69 -16.56
CA ILE A 99 3.03 7.07 -16.49
C ILE A 99 3.83 6.53 -17.70
N ASN A 100 3.34 5.45 -18.33
CA ASN A 100 3.95 4.86 -19.53
C ASN A 100 3.23 5.25 -20.83
N ASP A 101 2.26 6.16 -20.77
CA ASP A 101 1.68 6.79 -21.95
C ASP A 101 2.80 7.48 -22.75
N GLY A 102 2.76 7.38 -24.09
CA GLY A 102 3.84 7.86 -24.94
C GLY A 102 4.20 9.32 -24.72
N LEU A 103 3.21 10.20 -24.54
CA LEU A 103 3.45 11.63 -24.31
C LEU A 103 4.05 11.89 -22.92
N ILE A 104 3.54 11.21 -21.90
CA ILE A 104 4.05 11.34 -20.53
C ILE A 104 5.46 10.77 -20.41
N LEU A 105 5.71 9.63 -21.06
CA LEU A 105 7.02 8.99 -21.09
C LEU A 105 8.07 9.90 -21.74
N SER A 106 7.76 10.49 -22.90
CA SER A 106 8.64 11.47 -23.54
C SER A 106 8.89 12.69 -22.65
N PHE A 107 7.86 13.24 -22.02
CA PHE A 107 8.01 14.35 -21.07
C PHE A 107 8.89 13.98 -19.88
N ARG A 108 8.70 12.78 -19.31
CA ARG A 108 9.49 12.27 -18.18
C ARG A 108 10.96 12.10 -18.53
N ILE A 109 11.28 11.67 -19.74
CA ILE A 109 12.68 11.42 -20.14
C ILE A 109 13.35 12.72 -20.60
N LEU A 110 12.64 13.57 -21.34
CA LEU A 110 13.23 14.74 -21.98
C LEU A 110 13.18 16.00 -21.12
N VAL A 111 12.16 16.16 -20.26
CA VAL A 111 11.91 17.42 -19.55
C VAL A 111 12.18 17.30 -18.05
N VAL A 112 11.68 16.25 -17.39
CA VAL A 112 11.78 16.10 -15.91
C VAL A 112 13.20 16.26 -15.36
N PRO A 113 14.28 15.69 -15.96
CA PRO A 113 15.64 15.86 -15.43
C PRO A 113 16.11 17.32 -15.36
N TRP A 114 15.53 18.20 -16.18
CA TRP A 114 15.86 19.62 -16.21
C TRP A 114 15.05 20.45 -15.22
N VAL A 115 13.87 19.97 -14.84
CA VAL A 115 12.90 20.74 -14.03
C VAL A 115 12.65 20.17 -12.65
N GLU A 116 13.08 18.94 -12.35
CA GLU A 116 12.83 18.27 -11.06
C GLU A 116 13.39 19.03 -9.86
N ASN A 117 14.53 19.72 -10.05
CA ASN A 117 15.20 20.51 -9.01
C ASN A 117 14.77 21.99 -9.01
N ILE A 118 13.79 22.38 -9.85
CA ILE A 118 13.35 23.77 -9.94
C ILE A 118 12.20 24.03 -8.96
N GLY A 119 12.41 25.01 -8.09
CA GLY A 119 11.41 25.54 -7.17
C GLY A 119 11.12 24.63 -5.98
N THR A 120 9.99 24.89 -5.30
CA THR A 120 9.51 24.08 -4.18
C THR A 120 8.42 23.10 -4.64
N PRO A 121 8.16 22.00 -3.90
CA PRO A 121 7.07 21.09 -4.25
C PRO A 121 5.70 21.78 -4.40
N ALA A 122 5.44 22.80 -3.56
CA ALA A 122 4.23 23.62 -3.66
C ALA A 122 4.19 24.46 -4.95
N PHE A 123 5.34 24.99 -5.39
CA PHE A 123 5.46 25.67 -6.67
C PHE A 123 5.24 24.70 -7.84
N GLN A 124 5.91 23.55 -7.85
CA GLN A 124 5.75 22.53 -8.88
C GLN A 124 4.29 22.09 -9.01
N ARG A 125 3.59 21.90 -7.88
CA ARG A 125 2.16 21.57 -7.86
C ARG A 125 1.29 22.68 -8.45
N LYS A 126 1.58 23.96 -8.15
CA LYS A 126 0.88 25.09 -8.76
C LYS A 126 1.07 25.14 -10.28
N VAL A 127 2.30 24.86 -10.76
CA VAL A 127 2.59 24.78 -12.20
C VAL A 127 1.79 23.65 -12.85
N ILE A 128 1.78 22.46 -12.27
CA ILE A 128 0.98 21.32 -12.75
C ILE A 128 -0.50 21.73 -12.86
N ASN A 129 -1.05 22.38 -11.84
CA ASN A 129 -2.45 22.80 -11.83
C ASN A 129 -2.79 23.86 -12.89
N ALA A 130 -1.84 24.72 -13.26
CA ALA A 130 -2.04 25.75 -14.26
C ALA A 130 -1.91 25.25 -15.71
N LEU A 131 -1.18 24.14 -15.94
CA LEU A 131 -1.02 23.55 -17.26
C LEU A 131 -2.34 22.90 -17.73
N PRO A 132 -2.83 23.19 -18.96
CA PRO A 132 -4.02 22.56 -19.50
C PRO A 132 -3.73 21.15 -20.03
N TRP A 133 -3.21 20.27 -19.17
CA TRP A 133 -2.85 18.89 -19.54
C TRP A 133 -3.64 17.87 -18.70
N PRO A 134 -4.75 17.32 -19.23
CA PRO A 134 -5.65 16.47 -18.45
C PRO A 134 -4.99 15.18 -17.95
N MET A 135 -4.07 14.59 -18.72
CA MET A 135 -3.34 13.40 -18.29
C MET A 135 -2.43 13.69 -17.08
N LEU A 136 -1.77 14.86 -17.06
CA LEU A 136 -0.90 15.25 -15.94
C LEU A 136 -1.72 15.49 -14.66
N HIS A 137 -2.92 16.08 -14.80
CA HIS A 137 -3.87 16.22 -13.68
C HIS A 137 -4.39 14.87 -13.20
N ALA A 138 -4.72 13.95 -14.11
CA ALA A 138 -5.14 12.60 -13.74
C ALA A 138 -4.03 11.88 -12.94
N ILE A 139 -2.76 11.96 -13.38
CA ILE A 139 -1.62 11.38 -12.65
C ILE A 139 -1.49 12.02 -11.26
N ARG A 140 -1.59 13.36 -11.16
CA ARG A 140 -1.58 14.06 -9.86
C ARG A 140 -2.67 13.52 -8.94
N ASP A 141 -3.91 13.44 -9.42
CA ASP A 141 -5.06 13.02 -8.62
C ASP A 141 -4.95 11.55 -8.17
N MET A 142 -4.41 10.69 -9.03
CA MET A 142 -4.10 9.31 -8.68
C MET A 142 -3.04 9.22 -7.57
N VAL A 143 -1.96 9.98 -7.69
CA VAL A 143 -0.91 10.04 -6.66
C VAL A 143 -1.44 10.61 -5.35
N ASP A 144 -2.27 11.65 -5.41
CA ASP A 144 -2.91 12.25 -4.23
C ASP A 144 -3.80 11.24 -3.51
N MET A 145 -4.65 10.48 -4.23
CA MET A 145 -5.47 9.45 -3.60
C MET A 145 -4.62 8.33 -2.97
N MET A 146 -3.55 7.91 -3.65
CA MET A 146 -2.63 6.91 -3.09
C MET A 146 -1.94 7.43 -1.82
N TRP A 147 -1.55 8.70 -1.82
CA TRP A 147 -0.96 9.37 -0.66
C TRP A 147 -1.95 9.45 0.51
N ASP A 148 -3.17 9.90 0.25
CA ASP A 148 -4.23 10.04 1.26
C ASP A 148 -4.62 8.69 1.85
N THR A 149 -4.74 7.65 1.01
CA THR A 149 -4.98 6.27 1.46
C THR A 149 -3.85 5.78 2.37
N SER A 150 -2.60 5.97 1.94
CA SER A 150 -1.42 5.55 2.71
C SER A 150 -1.32 6.27 4.04
N LYS A 151 -1.58 7.58 4.04
CA LYS A 151 -1.60 8.42 5.24
C LYS A 151 -2.68 7.94 6.21
N GLY A 152 -3.89 7.65 5.72
CA GLY A 152 -4.98 7.11 6.53
C GLY A 152 -4.59 5.81 7.24
N ILE A 153 -4.01 4.86 6.51
CA ILE A 153 -3.55 3.57 7.06
C ILE A 153 -2.49 3.74 8.16
N ILE A 154 -1.52 4.65 7.94
CA ILE A 154 -0.48 4.94 8.93
C ILE A 154 -1.08 5.58 10.18
N GLU A 155 -1.92 6.61 10.02
CA GLU A 155 -2.55 7.29 11.15
C GLU A 155 -3.44 6.34 11.96
N GLU A 156 -4.18 5.44 11.32
CA GLU A 156 -4.95 4.41 12.01
C GLU A 156 -4.07 3.44 12.79
N THR A 157 -2.94 3.03 12.21
CA THR A 157 -1.96 2.17 12.89
C THR A 157 -1.35 2.89 14.09
N GLU A 158 -0.95 4.15 13.96
CA GLU A 158 -0.39 4.94 15.06
C GLU A 158 -1.39 5.08 16.21
N ARG A 159 -2.66 5.42 15.91
CA ARG A 159 -3.73 5.50 16.92
C ARG A 159 -3.96 4.17 17.64
N ALA A 160 -3.91 3.05 16.91
CA ALA A 160 -4.05 1.71 17.49
C ALA A 160 -2.89 1.36 18.43
N LEU A 161 -1.66 1.79 18.10
CA LEU A 161 -0.49 1.57 18.95
C LEU A 161 -0.47 2.50 20.18
N GLU A 162 -0.90 3.74 20.05
CA GLU A 162 -0.89 4.73 21.14
C GLU A 162 -1.99 4.50 22.18
N SER A 163 -3.16 4.02 21.75
CA SER A 163 -4.29 3.76 22.65
C SER A 163 -4.04 2.59 23.62
N GLY A 164 -3.00 1.78 23.38
CA GLY A 164 -2.77 0.54 24.12
C GLY A 164 -3.96 -0.43 24.02
N ASP A 165 -4.86 -0.20 23.06
CA ASP A 165 -5.99 -1.07 22.81
C ASP A 165 -5.46 -2.45 22.46
N ASN A 166 -6.19 -3.49 22.86
CA ASN A 166 -5.75 -4.86 22.65
C ASN A 166 -5.57 -5.08 21.14
N LEU A 167 -4.32 -5.06 20.67
CA LEU A 167 -3.94 -5.28 19.28
C LEU A 167 -4.52 -6.58 18.71
N SER A 168 -4.94 -7.51 19.58
CA SER A 168 -5.73 -8.69 19.25
C SER A 168 -7.02 -8.41 18.46
N ASN A 169 -7.61 -7.20 18.60
CA ASN A 169 -8.81 -6.81 17.84
C ASN A 169 -8.50 -6.36 16.40
N ARG A 170 -7.22 -6.15 16.04
CA ARG A 170 -6.82 -5.85 14.66
C ARG A 170 -6.98 -7.08 13.77
N ILE A 171 -7.09 -6.87 12.46
CA ILE A 171 -7.30 -7.93 11.47
C ILE A 171 -6.22 -9.04 11.56
N ALA A 172 -4.98 -8.70 11.88
CA ALA A 172 -3.88 -9.65 12.09
C ALA A 172 -3.55 -9.91 13.57
N GLY A 173 -4.41 -9.48 14.50
CA GLY A 173 -4.18 -9.62 15.94
C GLY A 173 -2.91 -8.95 16.45
N GLY A 174 -2.49 -7.84 15.83
CA GLY A 174 -1.27 -7.10 16.17
C GLY A 174 0.00 -7.66 15.54
N LYS A 175 -0.12 -8.72 14.75
CA LYS A 175 0.98 -9.39 14.07
C LYS A 175 1.08 -8.97 12.60
N ASP A 176 0.62 -7.76 12.29
CA ASP A 176 0.85 -7.16 10.98
C ASP A 176 2.22 -6.47 10.93
N MET A 177 2.70 -6.25 9.71
CA MET A 177 4.00 -5.62 9.48
C MET A 177 4.10 -4.22 10.08
N MET A 178 3.02 -3.43 10.02
CA MET A 178 2.99 -2.07 10.56
C MET A 178 3.10 -2.03 12.08
N SER A 179 2.49 -2.99 12.78
CA SER A 179 2.63 -3.14 14.23
C SER A 179 4.09 -3.40 14.63
N ILE A 180 4.79 -4.32 13.95
CA ILE A 180 6.22 -4.59 14.22
C ILE A 180 7.09 -3.36 13.93
N LEU A 181 6.87 -2.73 12.77
CA LEU A 181 7.64 -1.55 12.40
C LEU A 181 7.41 -0.40 13.37
N GLY A 182 6.17 -0.20 13.83
CA GLY A 182 5.80 0.79 14.83
C GLY A 182 6.52 0.57 16.15
N GLU A 183 6.55 -0.66 16.66
CA GLU A 183 7.28 -1.03 17.88
C GLU A 183 8.79 -0.76 17.75
N GLN A 184 9.40 -1.21 16.65
CA GLN A 184 10.82 -0.95 16.39
C GLN A 184 11.12 0.54 16.29
N TRP A 185 10.26 1.31 15.64
CA TRP A 185 10.40 2.75 15.53
C TRP A 185 10.29 3.44 16.88
N ALA A 186 9.35 3.03 17.71
CA ALA A 186 9.20 3.55 19.07
C ALA A 186 10.46 3.30 19.90
N LEU A 187 11.03 2.10 19.81
CA LEU A 187 12.29 1.75 20.48
C LEU A 187 13.47 2.60 19.97
N ILE A 188 13.62 2.76 18.66
CA ILE A 188 14.69 3.61 18.09
C ILE A 188 14.54 5.07 18.54
N ARG A 189 13.30 5.59 18.55
CA ARG A 189 12.99 6.95 18.99
C ARG A 189 13.30 7.13 20.48
N TYR A 190 12.98 6.14 21.31
CA TYR A 190 13.31 6.11 22.73
C TYR A 190 14.82 6.13 22.97
N LEU A 191 15.56 5.24 22.29
CA LEU A 191 17.03 5.16 22.42
C LEU A 191 17.73 6.44 21.98
N LYS A 192 17.30 7.04 20.84
CA LYS A 192 17.84 8.32 20.38
C LYS A 192 17.63 9.44 21.40
N ARG A 193 16.44 9.49 22.02
CA ARG A 193 16.13 10.48 23.06
C ARG A 193 17.04 10.27 24.27
N TYR A 194 17.29 9.03 24.69
CA TYR A 194 18.18 8.72 25.82
C TYR A 194 19.65 9.06 25.56
N THR A 195 20.16 8.83 24.35
CA THR A 195 21.53 9.18 23.97
C THR A 195 21.78 10.69 23.84
N GLN A 196 20.73 11.50 23.72
CA GLN A 196 20.84 12.96 23.59
C GLN A 196 20.92 13.67 24.97
N TYR A 197 20.71 12.94 26.07
CA TYR A 197 20.81 13.41 27.45
C TYR A 197 22.11 12.96 28.16
N ARG A 198 23.10 12.47 27.42
CA ARG A 198 24.44 12.11 27.92
C ARG A 198 25.50 12.89 27.16
#